data_AF-D3SPN7-F1
#
_entry.id   AF-D3SPN7-F1
#
_cell.length_a   1.000
_cell.length_b   1.000
_cell.length_c   1.000
_cell.angle_alpha   90.00
_cell.angle_beta   90.00
_cell.angle_gamma   90.00
#
_symmetry.space_group_name_H-M   'P 1'
#
loop_
_entity.id
_entity.type
_entity.pdbx_description
1 polymer ?
#
loop_
_entity_poly.entity_id
_entity_poly.type
_entity_poly.pdbx_seq_one_letter_code
_entity_poly.pdbx_strand_id
1 'polypeptide(L)'
;MRLSKTTIDDLRSRLREGTEWGEGRFYAVKVKVGRFAEEEDFVMVLEDKHILTVKLFYGREPYWKPWAELFDIDTSFFESPAEDWLYRLLSDRFDRLFVEYYTDPKTMWELKKGVPVEETRLGKKLRDLGYVRFRDWYIPEGGREGGYKIQAER
;
A
#
# COMPACT_ATOMS: atom_id res chain seq x y z
N MET A 1 -6.39 -3.68 18.29
CA MET A 1 -7.35 -4.43 17.47
C MET A 1 -6.57 -5.25 16.46
N ARG A 2 -6.56 -6.57 16.58
CA ARG A 2 -6.08 -7.49 15.55
C ARG A 2 -7.21 -7.73 14.54
N LEU A 3 -6.89 -7.91 13.26
CA LEU A 3 -7.91 -8.28 12.28
C LEU A 3 -8.49 -9.67 12.59
N SER A 4 -9.81 -9.80 12.46
CA SER A 4 -10.48 -11.09 12.65
C SER A 4 -10.03 -12.07 11.57
N LYS A 5 -10.06 -13.38 11.88
CA LYS A 5 -9.70 -14.43 10.91
C LYS A 5 -10.54 -14.31 9.63
N THR A 6 -11.85 -14.09 9.77
CA THR A 6 -12.76 -13.90 8.63
C THR A 6 -12.37 -12.71 7.75
N THR A 7 -11.98 -11.58 8.37
CA THR A 7 -11.51 -10.39 7.63
C THR A 7 -10.21 -10.66 6.87
N ILE A 8 -9.29 -11.42 7.47
CA ILE A 8 -8.02 -11.79 6.83
C ILE A 8 -8.26 -12.74 5.65
N ASP A 9 -9.10 -13.76 5.83
CA ASP A 9 -9.40 -14.74 4.78
C ASP A 9 -10.14 -14.11 3.59
N ASP A 10 -11.08 -13.19 3.86
CA ASP A 10 -11.73 -12.37 2.83
C ASP A 10 -10.75 -11.50 2.06
N LEU A 11 -9.85 -10.78 2.76
CA LEU A 11 -8.81 -9.97 2.12
C LEU A 11 -7.90 -10.80 1.21
N ARG A 12 -7.48 -11.99 1.67
CA ARG A 12 -6.70 -12.94 0.87
C ARG A 12 -7.43 -13.38 -0.38
N SER A 13 -8.72 -13.68 -0.27
CA SER A 13 -9.55 -14.05 -1.43
C SER A 13 -9.60 -12.91 -2.43
N ARG A 14 -9.92 -11.69 -1.97
CA ARG A 14 -10.00 -10.51 -2.82
C ARG A 14 -8.69 -10.13 -3.50
N LEU A 15 -7.55 -10.30 -2.84
CA LEU A 15 -6.24 -10.05 -3.47
C LEU A 15 -5.93 -11.09 -4.56
N ARG A 16 -6.30 -12.35 -4.36
CA ARG A 16 -6.11 -13.44 -5.35
C ARG A 16 -7.09 -13.36 -6.52
N GLU A 17 -8.33 -12.97 -6.25
CA GLU A 17 -9.33 -12.68 -7.28
C GLU A 17 -8.92 -11.44 -8.07
N GLY A 18 -8.41 -10.41 -7.42
CA GLY A 18 -7.92 -9.22 -8.10
C GLY A 18 -9.01 -8.37 -8.77
N THR A 19 -8.62 -7.60 -9.77
CA THR A 19 -9.52 -6.74 -10.56
C THR A 19 -9.05 -6.62 -12.01
N GLU A 20 -9.94 -6.21 -12.91
CA GLU A 20 -9.59 -5.93 -14.31
C GLU A 20 -8.80 -4.61 -14.41
N TRP A 21 -7.79 -4.59 -15.27
CA TRP A 21 -7.00 -3.41 -15.58
C TRP A 21 -6.63 -3.44 -17.07
N GLY A 22 -7.36 -2.67 -17.87
CA GLY A 22 -7.23 -2.69 -19.33
C GLY A 22 -7.71 -4.03 -19.90
N GLU A 23 -6.89 -4.65 -20.75
CA GLU A 23 -7.15 -6.00 -21.29
C GLU A 23 -6.63 -7.12 -20.38
N GLY A 24 -6.02 -6.77 -19.24
CA GLY A 24 -5.41 -7.72 -18.31
C GLY A 24 -6.06 -7.74 -16.93
N ARG A 25 -5.59 -8.65 -16.08
CA ARG A 25 -6.03 -8.81 -14.69
C ARG A 25 -4.91 -8.48 -13.71
N PHE A 26 -5.22 -7.66 -12.72
CA PHE A 26 -4.35 -7.31 -11.60
C PHE A 26 -4.67 -8.18 -10.38
N TYR A 27 -3.78 -9.08 -9.96
CA TYR A 27 -4.06 -10.06 -8.91
C TYR A 27 -2.80 -10.55 -8.18
N ALA A 28 -2.97 -11.21 -7.04
CA ALA A 28 -1.89 -11.77 -6.24
C ALA A 28 -1.53 -13.21 -6.67
N VAL A 29 -0.25 -13.47 -6.96
CA VAL A 29 0.24 -14.81 -7.36
C VAL A 29 1.04 -15.54 -6.28
N LYS A 30 1.65 -14.83 -5.34
CA LYS A 30 2.54 -15.42 -4.34
C LYS A 30 2.31 -14.81 -2.97
N VAL A 31 2.16 -15.67 -1.97
CA VAL A 31 2.19 -15.30 -0.56
C VAL A 31 3.51 -15.76 0.03
N LYS A 32 4.33 -14.85 0.54
CA LYS A 32 5.49 -15.18 1.38
C LYS A 32 5.11 -14.90 2.84
N VAL A 33 5.46 -15.82 3.74
CA VAL A 33 5.41 -15.54 5.17
C VAL A 33 6.44 -14.45 5.46
N GLY A 34 6.01 -13.38 6.12
CA GLY A 34 6.85 -12.26 6.48
C GLY A 34 7.75 -12.55 7.68
N ARG A 35 8.29 -11.50 8.28
CA ARG A 35 9.19 -11.63 9.44
C ARG A 35 8.47 -12.15 10.69
N PHE A 36 7.17 -11.90 10.80
CA PHE A 36 6.34 -12.30 11.94
C PHE A 36 5.23 -13.26 11.48
N ALA A 37 4.68 -14.04 12.43
CA ALA A 37 3.59 -14.97 12.13
C ALA A 37 2.31 -14.27 11.63
N GLU A 38 2.13 -12.99 11.98
CA GLU A 38 1.03 -12.14 11.56
C GLU A 38 1.37 -11.26 10.35
N GLU A 39 2.52 -11.50 9.69
CA GLU A 39 2.97 -10.75 8.52
C GLU A 39 2.96 -11.62 7.25
N GLU A 40 2.44 -11.08 6.15
CA GLU A 40 2.42 -11.73 4.84
C GLU A 40 2.73 -10.73 3.72
N ASP A 41 3.48 -11.19 2.72
CA ASP A 41 3.76 -10.43 1.50
C ASP A 41 3.03 -11.04 0.31
N PHE A 42 2.21 -10.25 -0.36
CA PHE A 42 1.51 -10.59 -1.60
C PHE A 42 2.21 -9.93 -2.78
N VAL A 43 2.69 -10.75 -3.71
CA VAL A 43 3.20 -10.25 -4.99
C VAL A 43 2.04 -10.04 -5.94
N MET A 44 1.80 -8.79 -6.33
CA MET A 44 0.75 -8.39 -7.26
C MET A 44 1.32 -8.30 -8.67
N VAL A 45 0.61 -8.90 -9.62
CA VAL A 45 0.99 -8.92 -11.05
C VAL A 45 -0.15 -8.41 -11.93
N LEU A 46 0.19 -7.96 -13.13
CA LEU A 46 -0.70 -7.74 -14.26
C LEU A 46 -0.26 -8.67 -15.39
N GLU A 47 -1.06 -9.69 -15.72
CA GLU A 47 -0.73 -10.68 -16.77
C GLU A 47 0.72 -11.20 -16.65
N ASP A 48 1.10 -11.63 -15.44
CA ASP A 48 2.44 -12.13 -15.06
C ASP A 48 3.56 -11.07 -14.90
N LYS A 49 3.35 -9.83 -15.35
CA LYS A 49 4.28 -8.73 -15.04
C LYS A 49 4.11 -8.34 -13.57
N HIS A 50 5.19 -8.37 -12.79
CA HIS A 50 5.19 -7.81 -11.43
C HIS A 50 4.85 -6.31 -11.46
N ILE A 51 3.97 -5.90 -10.55
CA ILE A 51 3.51 -4.51 -10.39
C ILE A 51 3.89 -3.95 -9.04
N LEU A 52 3.65 -4.68 -7.94
CA LEU A 52 4.04 -4.25 -6.60
C LEU A 52 4.01 -5.41 -5.61
N THR A 53 4.57 -5.18 -4.43
CA THR A 53 4.38 -6.06 -3.27
C THR A 53 3.51 -5.38 -2.22
N VAL A 54 2.50 -6.11 -1.72
CA VAL A 54 1.67 -5.72 -0.57
C VAL A 54 2.15 -6.49 0.65
N LYS A 55 2.79 -5.81 1.61
CA LYS A 55 3.12 -6.36 2.92
C LYS A 55 2.02 -6.02 3.91
N LEU A 56 1.45 -7.04 4.54
CA LEU A 56 0.35 -6.92 5.48
C LEU A 56 0.79 -7.41 6.85
N PHE A 57 0.58 -6.60 7.88
CA PHE A 57 0.68 -7.04 9.27
C PHE A 57 -0.70 -6.97 9.92
N TYR A 58 -1.21 -8.11 10.38
CA TYR A 58 -2.59 -8.25 10.84
C TYR A 58 -2.84 -7.78 12.29
N GLY A 59 -1.80 -7.29 12.95
CA GLY A 59 -1.88 -6.83 14.33
C GLY A 59 -1.61 -7.95 15.35
N ARG A 60 -1.12 -7.55 16.53
CA ARG A 60 -0.92 -8.42 17.69
C ARG A 60 -1.35 -7.66 18.94
N GLU A 61 -2.48 -8.06 19.50
CA GLU A 61 -3.06 -7.37 20.63
C GLU A 61 -2.24 -7.53 21.92
N PRO A 62 -2.36 -6.55 22.84
CA PRO A 62 -3.00 -5.24 22.66
C PRO A 62 -2.09 -4.20 21.98
N TYR A 63 -0.80 -4.48 21.83
CA TYR A 63 0.23 -3.48 21.60
C TYR A 63 0.44 -3.09 20.13
N TRP A 64 0.19 -4.01 19.19
CA TRP A 64 0.57 -3.85 17.79
C TRP A 64 -0.67 -3.71 16.91
N LYS A 65 -0.92 -2.50 16.44
CA LYS A 65 -1.98 -2.22 15.47
C LYS A 65 -1.63 -2.82 14.09
N PRO A 66 -2.63 -3.24 13.31
CA PRO A 66 -2.44 -3.70 11.94
C PRO A 66 -1.98 -2.54 11.06
N TRP A 67 -1.24 -2.87 10.02
CA TRP A 67 -0.82 -1.94 9.00
C TRP A 67 -0.59 -2.68 7.68
N ALA A 68 -0.68 -1.94 6.58
CA ALA A 68 -0.29 -2.44 5.27
C ALA A 68 0.74 -1.51 4.63
N GLU A 69 1.59 -2.08 3.81
CA GLU A 69 2.68 -1.40 3.12
C GLU A 69 2.71 -1.84 1.66
N LEU A 70 2.81 -0.85 0.77
CA LEU A 70 2.99 -1.04 -0.67
C LEU A 70 4.39 -0.57 -1.05
N PHE A 71 5.17 -1.45 -1.66
CA PHE A 71 6.55 -1.18 -2.06
C PHE A 71 6.92 -1.97 -3.32
N ASP A 72 8.08 -1.64 -3.89
CA ASP A 72 8.56 -2.23 -5.15
C ASP A 72 7.54 -1.97 -6.28
N ILE A 73 7.06 -0.73 -6.38
CA ILE A 73 5.91 -0.36 -7.23
C ILE A 73 6.40 0.04 -8.63
N ASP A 74 5.89 -0.61 -9.66
CA ASP A 74 6.04 -0.21 -11.07
C ASP A 74 5.25 1.08 -11.33
N THR A 75 5.86 2.04 -12.04
CA THR A 75 5.26 3.35 -12.33
C THR A 75 3.89 3.25 -12.99
N SER A 76 3.59 2.19 -13.76
CA SER A 76 2.27 2.02 -14.40
C SER A 76 1.12 1.87 -13.41
N PHE A 77 1.40 1.47 -12.16
CA PHE A 77 0.38 1.36 -11.11
C PHE A 77 -0.27 2.71 -10.79
N PHE A 78 0.48 3.80 -10.77
CA PHE A 78 -0.05 5.10 -10.39
C PHE A 78 -0.99 5.66 -11.45
N GLU A 79 -2.09 6.28 -11.01
CA GLU A 79 -3.17 6.78 -11.87
C GLU A 79 -3.93 5.68 -12.65
N SER A 80 -3.70 4.40 -12.32
CA SER A 80 -4.47 3.27 -12.83
C SER A 80 -5.76 3.02 -12.04
N PRO A 81 -6.76 2.31 -12.62
CA PRO A 81 -7.92 1.83 -11.86
C PRO A 81 -7.54 0.86 -10.72
N ALA A 82 -6.44 0.11 -10.88
CA ALA A 82 -5.94 -0.82 -9.88
C ALA A 82 -5.45 -0.10 -8.61
N GLU A 83 -4.92 1.11 -8.75
CA GLU A 83 -4.54 1.97 -7.62
C GLU A 83 -5.73 2.23 -6.70
N ASP A 84 -6.81 2.74 -7.27
CA ASP A 84 -8.01 3.09 -6.50
C ASP A 84 -8.68 1.86 -5.90
N TRP A 85 -8.72 0.74 -6.64
CA TRP A 85 -9.24 -0.52 -6.13
C TRP A 85 -8.44 -1.02 -4.92
N LEU A 86 -7.11 -1.02 -5.01
CA LEU A 86 -6.25 -1.53 -3.95
C LEU A 86 -6.30 -0.63 -2.72
N TYR A 87 -6.26 0.69 -2.90
CA TYR A 87 -6.35 1.64 -1.80
C TYR A 87 -7.68 1.52 -1.06
N ARG A 88 -8.80 1.41 -1.78
CA ARG A 88 -10.12 1.14 -1.16
C ARG A 88 -10.11 -0.16 -0.37
N LEU A 89 -9.68 -1.26 -0.99
CA LEU A 89 -9.65 -2.58 -0.37
C LEU A 89 -8.87 -2.58 0.96
N LEU A 90 -7.71 -1.93 0.98
CA LEU A 90 -6.87 -1.83 2.17
C LEU A 90 -7.44 -0.83 3.18
N SER A 91 -8.01 0.28 2.72
CA SER A 91 -8.57 1.30 3.59
C SER A 91 -9.74 0.79 4.43
N ASP A 92 -10.53 -0.15 3.95
CA ASP A 92 -11.61 -0.75 4.74
C ASP A 92 -11.10 -1.55 5.96
N ARG A 93 -9.81 -1.94 5.96
CA ARG A 93 -9.25 -2.93 6.90
C ARG A 93 -8.07 -2.40 7.72
N PHE A 94 -7.34 -1.41 7.22
CA PHE A 94 -6.12 -0.92 7.86
C PHE A 94 -6.23 0.55 8.19
N ASP A 95 -6.07 0.91 9.46
CA ASP A 95 -6.01 2.31 9.90
C ASP A 95 -4.65 2.96 9.64
N ARG A 96 -3.66 2.18 9.20
CA ARG A 96 -2.31 2.65 8.87
C ARG A 96 -1.87 2.04 7.54
N LEU A 97 -1.54 2.90 6.58
CA LEU A 97 -0.95 2.53 5.30
C LEU A 97 0.40 3.20 5.09
N PHE A 98 1.31 2.47 4.46
CA PHE A 98 2.56 2.99 3.92
C PHE A 98 2.54 2.76 2.41
N VAL A 99 2.89 3.78 1.64
CA VAL A 99 2.97 3.68 0.18
C VAL A 99 4.29 4.27 -0.28
N GLU A 100 5.12 3.45 -0.91
CA GLU A 100 6.32 3.91 -1.59
C GLU A 100 5.95 4.79 -2.78
N TYR A 101 6.57 5.97 -2.89
CA TYR A 101 6.25 6.95 -3.93
C TYR A 101 7.42 7.26 -4.85
N TYR A 102 8.56 6.57 -4.70
CA TYR A 102 9.77 6.83 -5.50
C TYR A 102 9.50 6.78 -7.03
N THR A 103 8.63 5.86 -7.45
CA THR A 103 8.24 5.64 -8.85
C THR A 103 6.99 6.42 -9.27
N ASP A 104 6.44 7.29 -8.39
CA ASP A 104 5.36 8.25 -8.69
C ASP A 104 5.97 9.64 -8.95
N PRO A 105 6.23 10.01 -10.22
CA PRO A 105 6.91 11.26 -10.55
C PRO A 105 6.13 12.50 -10.12
N LYS A 106 4.80 12.43 -10.05
CA LYS A 106 3.93 13.57 -9.71
C LYS A 106 3.98 13.85 -8.23
N THR A 107 3.77 12.82 -7.39
CA THR A 107 3.91 12.97 -5.93
C THR A 107 5.33 13.38 -5.54
N MET A 108 6.36 12.78 -6.16
CA MET A 108 7.76 13.17 -5.97
C MET A 108 8.00 14.65 -6.26
N TRP A 109 7.45 15.16 -7.37
CA TRP A 109 7.61 16.56 -7.75
C TRP A 109 6.88 17.50 -6.80
N GLU A 110 5.65 17.17 -6.40
CA GLU A 110 4.85 17.96 -5.46
C GLU A 110 5.55 18.06 -4.08
N LEU A 111 6.04 16.95 -3.53
CA LEU A 111 6.80 16.94 -2.27
C LEU A 111 8.08 17.78 -2.37
N LYS A 112 8.83 17.68 -3.48
CA LYS A 112 10.00 18.53 -3.74
C LYS A 112 9.67 20.02 -3.81
N LYS A 113 8.44 20.37 -4.18
CA LYS A 113 7.95 21.76 -4.19
C LYS A 113 7.38 22.22 -2.84
N GLY A 114 7.40 21.36 -1.83
CA GLY A 114 6.89 21.67 -0.50
C GLY A 114 5.37 21.63 -0.40
N VAL A 115 4.69 20.94 -1.34
CA VAL A 115 3.25 20.68 -1.22
C VAL A 115 3.03 19.81 0.03
N PRO A 116 2.05 20.15 0.90
CA PRO A 116 1.71 19.32 2.04
C PRO A 116 1.38 17.88 1.62
N VAL A 117 1.76 16.89 2.41
CA VAL A 117 1.69 15.47 2.03
C VAL A 117 0.27 15.08 1.62
N GLU A 118 -0.72 15.48 2.41
CA GLU A 118 -2.15 15.26 2.21
C GLU A 118 -2.74 16.00 1.00
N GLU A 119 -2.00 16.95 0.42
CA GLU A 119 -2.39 17.71 -0.77
C GLU A 119 -1.73 17.22 -2.06
N THR A 120 -0.75 16.31 -1.95
CA THR A 120 -0.16 15.62 -3.11
C THR A 120 -1.17 14.72 -3.81
N ARG A 121 -0.88 14.27 -5.04
CA ARG A 121 -1.68 13.32 -5.81
C ARG A 121 -1.98 12.06 -4.99
N LEU A 122 -0.94 11.43 -4.42
CA LEU A 122 -1.09 10.26 -3.58
C LEU A 122 -1.81 10.58 -2.26
N GLY A 123 -1.42 11.67 -1.59
CA GLY A 123 -2.02 12.07 -0.32
C GLY A 123 -3.52 12.36 -0.41
N LYS A 124 -3.97 13.04 -1.48
CA LYS A 124 -5.40 13.31 -1.74
C LYS A 124 -6.19 12.02 -1.86
N LYS A 125 -5.71 11.03 -2.63
CA LYS A 125 -6.38 9.73 -2.75
C LYS A 125 -6.57 9.05 -1.41
N LEU A 126 -5.55 9.06 -0.55
CA LEU A 126 -5.64 8.49 0.79
C LEU A 126 -6.55 9.33 1.70
N ARG A 127 -6.47 10.65 1.64
CA ARG A 127 -7.34 11.55 2.42
C ARG A 127 -8.81 11.34 2.09
N ASP A 128 -9.14 11.14 0.83
CA ASP A 128 -10.52 10.89 0.37
C ASP A 128 -11.05 9.52 0.85
N LEU A 129 -10.15 8.61 1.27
CA LEU A 129 -10.48 7.34 1.94
C LEU A 129 -10.53 7.45 3.49
N GLY A 130 -10.45 8.67 4.00
CA GLY A 130 -10.63 8.99 5.42
C GLY A 130 -9.35 8.99 6.27
N TYR A 131 -8.16 8.86 5.68
CA TYR A 131 -6.91 9.08 6.41
C TYR A 131 -6.73 10.57 6.73
N VAL A 132 -6.27 10.88 7.94
CA VAL A 132 -6.21 12.27 8.45
C VAL A 132 -4.83 12.69 8.94
N ARG A 133 -3.97 11.73 9.27
CA ARG A 133 -2.60 11.99 9.74
C ARG A 133 -1.61 11.47 8.72
N PHE A 134 -0.79 12.37 8.18
CA PHE A 134 0.16 12.05 7.11
C PHE A 134 1.59 12.32 7.56
N ARG A 135 2.52 11.49 7.07
CA ARG A 135 3.95 11.69 7.25
C ARG A 135 4.69 11.27 5.99
N ASP A 136 5.55 12.16 5.51
CA ASP A 136 6.53 11.84 4.48
C ASP A 136 7.80 11.27 5.13
N TRP A 137 8.17 10.06 4.72
CA TRP A 137 9.42 9.41 5.04
C TRP A 137 10.38 9.54 3.86
N TYR A 138 10.92 10.74 3.69
CA TYR A 138 12.08 10.99 2.85
C TYR A 138 13.36 10.82 3.67
N ILE A 139 14.23 9.89 3.28
CA ILE A 139 15.57 9.72 3.85
C ILE A 139 16.60 9.99 2.74
N PRO A 140 17.31 11.14 2.76
CA PRO A 140 18.38 11.39 1.80
C PRO A 140 19.57 10.44 2.04
N GLU A 141 20.06 9.85 0.95
CA GLU A 141 21.37 9.19 0.75
C GLU A 141 21.95 8.38 1.94
N GLY A 142 21.68 7.05 1.95
CA GLY A 142 22.56 6.07 2.62
C GLY A 142 22.14 5.53 3.99
N GLY A 143 20.96 5.89 4.52
CA GLY A 143 20.54 5.48 5.87
C GLY A 143 19.37 4.49 5.94
N ARG A 144 19.67 3.18 5.98
CA ARG A 144 18.81 2.03 6.36
C ARG A 144 17.52 1.78 5.54
N GLU A 145 17.59 0.83 4.60
CA GLU A 145 16.55 -0.12 4.09
C GLU A 145 15.06 0.30 3.96
N GLY A 146 14.71 1.59 4.06
CA GLY A 146 13.35 2.10 3.90
C GLY A 146 13.33 3.18 2.82
N GLY A 147 12.72 2.87 1.68
CA GLY A 147 12.52 3.81 0.57
C GLY A 147 11.60 4.99 0.91
N TYR A 148 11.40 5.82 -0.10
CA TYR A 148 10.57 7.03 -0.09
C TYR A 148 9.11 6.67 0.15
N LYS A 149 8.57 6.88 1.35
CA LYS A 149 7.22 6.41 1.71
C LYS A 149 6.35 7.49 2.31
N ILE A 150 5.10 7.54 1.89
CA ILE A 150 4.05 8.26 2.61
C ILE A 150 3.40 7.28 3.58
N GLN A 151 3.36 7.67 4.85
CA GLN A 151 2.53 7.04 5.87
C GLN A 151 1.23 7.83 6.02
N ALA A 152 0.10 7.12 6.05
CA ALA A 152 -1.23 7.67 6.30
C ALA A 152 -1.91 6.91 7.45
N GLU A 153 -2.50 7.63 8.39
CA GLU A 153 -3.22 7.08 9.54
C GLU A 153 -4.60 7.71 9.75
N ARG A 154 -5.54 6.88 10.21
CA ARG A 154 -6.81 7.33 10.81
C ARG A 154 -6.67 7.70 12.28
#